data_AF-A0A921IXZ1-F1
#
_entry.id   AF-A0A921IXZ1-F1
#
_cell.length_a   1.000
_cell.length_b   1.000
_cell.length_c   1.000
_cell.angle_alpha   90.00
_cell.angle_beta   90.00
_cell.angle_gamma   90.00
#
_symmetry.space_group_name_H-M   'P 1'
#
loop_
_entity.id
_entity.type
_entity.pdbx_description
1 polymer ?
#
loop_
_entity_poly.entity_id
_entity_poly.type
_entity_poly.pdbx_seq_one_letter_code
_entity_poly.pdbx_strand_id
1 'polypeptide(L)' 'MMAELFRQRDDGDWTFLSCLAPDGRVQLLMRPHAVDRDGSLSRERAHVYRFSPVEVRALMACLDILPDDAAP' A
#
# COMPACT_ATOMS: atom_id res chain seq x y z
N MET A 1 16.27 9.66 18.11
CA MET A 1 15.17 10.01 17.19
C MET A 1 15.16 8.92 16.12
N MET A 2 14.26 7.95 16.20
CA MET A 2 14.19 6.86 15.21
C MET A 2 13.70 7.44 13.89
N ALA A 3 14.46 7.22 12.81
CA ALA A 3 14.03 7.58 11.47
C ALA A 3 12.75 6.81 11.16
N GLU A 4 11.65 7.52 10.88
CA GLU A 4 10.45 6.91 10.32
C GLU A 4 10.86 6.16 9.04
N LEU A 5 10.72 4.84 9.05
CA LEU A 5 11.05 4.02 7.89
C LEU A 5 9.96 4.25 6.84
N PHE A 6 10.18 5.25 5.98
CA PHE A 6 9.35 5.51 4.82
C PHE A 6 9.77 4.57 3.69
N ARG A 7 8.82 3.81 3.16
CA ARG A 7 8.99 3.08 1.90
C ARG A 7 7.98 3.60 0.90
N GLN A 8 8.47 3.89 -0.30
CA GLN A 8 7.65 4.23 -1.45
C GLN A 8 7.83 3.16 -2.51
N ARG A 9 6.73 2.76 -3.16
CA ARG A 9 6.74 1.88 -4.32
C ARG A 9 5.72 2.40 -5.32
N ASP A 10 6.11 2.49 -6.58
CA ASP A 10 5.17 2.72 -7.68
C ASP A 10 4.81 1.37 -8.31
N ASP A 11 3.52 1.14 -8.54
CA ASP A 11 3.01 -0.07 -9.16
C ASP A 11 1.64 0.19 -9.79
N GLY A 12 1.36 -0.41 -10.94
CA GLY A 12 0.16 -0.07 -11.71
C GLY A 12 0.08 1.44 -12.03
N ASP A 13 -1.11 1.99 -11.80
CA ASP A 13 -1.46 3.41 -11.86
C ASP A 13 -1.37 4.10 -10.48
N TRP A 14 -0.58 3.53 -9.57
CA TRP A 14 -0.57 3.89 -8.16
C TRP A 14 0.84 4.10 -7.60
N THR A 15 0.94 5.02 -6.64
CA THR A 15 2.05 5.13 -5.70
C THR A 15 1.59 4.65 -4.33
N PHE A 16 2.34 3.74 -3.74
CA PHE A 16 2.15 3.22 -2.38
C PHE A 16 3.22 3.81 -1.46
N LEU A 17 2.77 4.40 -0.36
CA LEU A 17 3.62 5.00 0.66
C LEU A 17 3.31 4.33 2.00
N SER A 18 4.29 3.66 2.59
CA SER A 18 4.14 3.02 3.90
C SER A 18 5.13 3.57 4.92
N CYS A 19 4.68 3.73 6.17
CA CYS A 19 5.55 4.06 7.28
C CYS A 19 5.13 3.34 8.57
N LEU A 20 6.09 3.21 9.51
CA LEU A 20 5.82 2.81 10.88
C LEU A 20 5.66 4.07 11.72
N ALA A 21 4.45 4.31 12.23
CA ALA A 21 4.15 5.43 13.09
C ALA A 21 4.77 5.24 14.51
N PRO A 22 4.96 6.33 15.29
CA PRO A 22 5.55 6.24 16.62
C PRO A 22 4.77 5.36 17.62
N ASP A 23 3.48 5.16 17.38
CA ASP A 23 2.60 4.29 18.18
C ASP A 23 2.70 2.79 17.79
N GLY A 24 3.64 2.45 16.89
CA GLY A 24 3.86 1.09 16.41
C GLY A 24 2.85 0.61 15.36
N ARG A 25 1.96 1.49 14.87
CA ARG A 25 1.03 1.16 13.78
C ARG A 25 1.70 1.34 12.42
N VAL A 26 1.28 0.53 11.46
CA VAL A 26 1.67 0.69 10.05
C VAL A 26 0.65 1.59 9.37
N GLN A 27 1.10 2.65 8.70
CA GLN A 27 0.25 3.47 7.84
C GLN A 27 0.55 3.18 6.38
N LEU A 28 -0.48 3.12 5.56
CA LEU A 28 -0.39 2.97 4.10
C LEU A 28 -1.19 4.08 3.45
N LEU A 29 -0.55 4.89 2.62
CA LEU A 29 -1.18 5.80 1.69
C LEU A 29 -1.08 5.20 0.29
N MET A 30 -2.24 4.99 -0.33
CA MET A 30 -2.37 4.64 -1.74
C MET A 30 -2.77 5.89 -2.49
N ARG A 31 -1.93 6.35 -3.42
CA ARG A 31 -2.17 7.57 -4.19
C ARG A 31 -2.25 7.20 -5.68
N PRO A 32 -3.36 7.50 -6.36
CA PRO A 32 -3.43 7.29 -7.80
C PRO A 32 -2.52 8.28 -8.53
N HIS A 33 -2.01 7.88 -9.69
CA HIS A 33 -1.34 8.80 -10.61
C HIS A 33 -2.36 9.75 -11.23
N ALA A 34 -1.92 10.91 -11.72
CA ALA A 34 -2.84 11.86 -12.36
C ALA A 34 -3.35 11.34 -13.72
N VAL A 35 -2.55 10.51 -14.37
CA VAL A 35 -2.80 9.89 -15.66
C VAL A 35 -2.51 8.41 -15.51
N ASP A 36 -3.48 7.57 -15.85
CA ASP A 36 -3.34 6.12 -15.80
C ASP A 36 -2.49 5.64 -17.00
N ARG A 37 -2.03 4.39 -16.99
CA ARG A 37 -1.18 3.80 -18.03
C ARG A 37 -1.79 3.81 -19.42
N ASP A 38 -3.13 3.82 -19.50
CA ASP A 38 -3.87 3.94 -20.76
C ASP A 38 -3.93 5.38 -21.31
N GLY A 39 -3.38 6.36 -20.59
CA GLY A 39 -3.33 7.77 -20.95
C GLY A 39 -4.58 8.56 -20.52
N SER A 40 -5.55 7.92 -19.86
CA SER A 40 -6.74 8.59 -19.35
C SER A 40 -6.45 9.34 -18.05
N LEU A 41 -7.24 10.38 -17.78
CA LEU A 41 -7.16 11.09 -16.49
C LEU A 41 -7.76 10.23 -15.39
N SER A 42 -6.97 9.98 -14.34
CA SER A 42 -7.43 9.20 -13.21
C SER A 42 -8.54 9.94 -12.45
N ARG A 43 -9.59 9.21 -12.08
CA ARG A 43 -10.72 9.74 -11.28
C ARG A 43 -10.70 9.25 -9.84
N GLU A 44 -9.75 8.39 -9.53
CA GLU A 44 -9.61 7.78 -8.22
C GLU A 44 -9.08 8.79 -7.20
N ARG A 45 -9.35 8.52 -5.92
CA ARG A 45 -8.87 9.33 -4.81
C ARG A 45 -7.78 8.62 -4.04
N ALA A 46 -6.98 9.38 -3.32
CA ALA A 46 -6.02 8.78 -2.40
C ALA A 46 -6.75 8.09 -1.23
N HIS A 47 -6.24 6.94 -0.81
CA HIS A 47 -6.74 6.17 0.33
C HIS A 47 -5.68 6.09 1.42
N VAL A 48 -6.11 6.20 2.67
CA VAL A 48 -5.23 6.10 3.84
C VAL A 48 -5.74 4.98 4.73
N TYR A 49 -4.85 4.03 5.02
CA TYR A 49 -5.09 2.93 5.92
C TYR A 49 -4.15 3.00 7.12
N ARG A 50 -4.63 2.54 8.27
CA ARG A 50 -3.83 2.40 9.50
C ARG A 50 -4.08 1.01 10.05
N PHE A 51 -3.02 0.23 10.17
CA PHE A 51 -3.06 -1.15 10.64
C PHE A 51 -2.33 -1.27 11.96
N SER A 52 -2.94 -2.00 12.89
CA SER A 52 -2.24 -2.55 14.04
C SER A 52 -1.30 -3.68 13.60
N PRO A 53 -0.28 -4.01 14.41
CA PRO A 53 0.58 -5.16 14.12
C PRO A 53 -0.18 -6.50 13.98
N VAL A 54 -1.33 -6.66 14.65
CA VAL A 54 -2.17 -7.85 14.54
C VAL A 54 -2.83 -7.93 13.17
N GLU A 55 -3.39 -6.82 12.67
CA GLU A 55 -4.02 -6.75 11.35
C GLU A 55 -2.99 -6.99 10.24
N VAL A 56 -1.76 -6.47 10.38
CA VAL A 56 -0.68 -6.76 9.42
C VAL A 56 -0.36 -8.24 9.37
N ARG A 57 -0.23 -8.90 10.53
CA ARG A 57 0.00 -10.35 10.58
C ARG A 57 -1.15 -11.15 9.97
N ALA A 58 -2.39 -10.74 10.22
CA ALA A 58 -3.56 -11.37 9.62
C ALA A 58 -3.57 -11.22 8.09
N LEU A 59 -3.24 -10.04 7.58
CA LEU A 59 -3.12 -9.79 6.13
C LEU A 59 -2.03 -10.66 5.49
N MET A 60 -0.85 -10.78 6.12
CA MET A 60 0.20 -11.67 5.61
C MET A 60 -0.26 -13.13 5.58
N ALA A 61 -0.89 -13.60 6.65
CA ALA A 61 -1.43 -14.96 6.69
C ALA A 61 -2.50 -15.20 5.62
N CYS A 62 -3.32 -14.20 5.31
CA CYS A 62 -4.27 -14.28 4.19
C CYS A 62 -3.54 -14.32 2.83
N LEU A 63 -2.49 -13.53 2.64
CA LEU A 63 -1.71 -13.53 1.40
C LEU A 63 -1.00 -14.87 1.17
N ASP A 64 -0.52 -15.52 2.23
CA ASP A 64 0.16 -16.82 2.15
C ASP A 64 -0.76 -17.97 1.68
N ILE A 65 -2.08 -17.82 1.82
CA ILE A 65 -3.07 -18.84 1.42
C ILE A 65 -3.78 -18.51 0.11
N LEU A 66 -3.70 -17.26 -0.34
CA LEU A 66 -4.29 -16.87 -1.62
C LEU A 66 -3.44 -17.49 -2.74
N PRO A 67 -4.07 -18.12 -3.75
CA PRO A 67 -3.30 -18.60 -4.89
C PRO A 67 -2.62 -17.40 -5.54
N ASP A 68 -1.33 -17.54 -5.86
CA ASP A 68 -0.70 -16.61 -6.78
C ASP A 68 -1.51 -16.68 -8.08
N ASP A 69 -2.04 -15.53 -8.53
CA ASP A 69 -2.52 -15.41 -9.90
C ASP A 69 -1.27 -15.54 -10.79
N ALA A 70 -0.92 -16.78 -11.12
CA ALA A 70 -0.02 -17.09 -12.20
C ALA A 70 -0.68 -16.53 -13.46
N ALA A 71 -0.32 -15.29 -13.81
CA ALA A 71 -0.69 -14.72 -15.09
C ALA A 71 -0.23 -15.70 -16.18
N PRO A 72 -1.13 -16.09 -17.11
CA PRO A 72 -0.79 -16.98 -18.22
C PRO A 72 0.26 -16.38 -19.16
#